data_AF-A0A414L2L9-F1
#
_entry.id   AF-A0A414L2L9-F1
#
_cell.length_a   1.000
_cell.length_b   1.000
_cell.length_c   1.000
_cell.angle_alpha   90.00
_cell.angle_beta   90.00
_cell.angle_gamma   90.00
#
_symmetry.space_group_name_H-M   'P 1'
#
loop_
_entity.id
_entity.type
_entity.pdbx_description
1 polymer ?
#
loop_
_entity_poly.entity_id
_entity_poly.type
_entity_poly.pdbx_seq_one_letter_code
_entity_poly.pdbx_strand_id
1 'polypeptide(L)'
;MGHKIFISYKYGDTSVKHLERTPWYESTKVRHYVDELQDKLEEDDHINKGELDGEDLSNFKDSTVESKLRNKIFDSSITIVLISPNMKELNKSEDEQWIPWEVSYSLRETTRNDRTSRRNGILAVVLPDINGGYDYMLEPKMCCQSGCTLWHTNKLFKVLRANMFNQIEKTYSNCNIGDNVYRGYVSYIHMVRWDSFINNISFWINEVKKIQDKKDEYDIHINV
;
A
#
# COMPACT_ATOMS: atom_id res chain seq x y z
N MET A 1 -9.62 15.86 -11.22
CA MET A 1 -9.40 16.61 -9.96
C MET A 1 -8.34 15.85 -9.19
N GLY A 2 -7.29 16.53 -8.76
CA GLY A 2 -6.23 15.96 -7.96
C GLY A 2 -6.68 15.28 -6.68
N HIS A 3 -6.11 14.13 -6.36
CA HIS A 3 -6.29 13.48 -5.06
C HIS A 3 -5.14 13.84 -4.13
N LYS A 4 -5.45 14.02 -2.84
CA LYS A 4 -4.45 14.11 -1.78
C LYS A 4 -4.03 12.70 -1.38
N ILE A 5 -2.76 12.38 -1.54
CA ILE A 5 -2.21 11.03 -1.41
C ILE A 5 -1.17 11.00 -0.30
N PHE A 6 -1.37 10.09 0.64
CA PHE A 6 -0.36 9.73 1.64
C PHE A 6 0.39 8.48 1.17
N ILE A 7 1.72 8.45 1.33
CA ILE A 7 2.56 7.29 0.93
C ILE A 7 3.21 6.72 2.19
N SER A 8 2.91 5.46 2.50
CA SER A 8 3.45 4.68 3.61
C SER A 8 4.45 3.65 3.08
N TYR A 9 5.67 3.62 3.64
CA TYR A 9 6.74 2.78 3.14
C TYR A 9 7.87 2.60 4.16
N LYS A 10 8.75 1.61 3.95
CA LYS A 10 9.98 1.47 4.72
C LYS A 10 11.12 2.19 4.00
N TYR A 11 11.57 3.32 4.54
CA TYR A 11 12.56 4.20 3.90
C TYR A 11 13.82 3.49 3.37
N GLY A 12 14.48 2.72 4.24
CA GLY A 12 15.83 2.22 4.00
C GLY A 12 15.94 0.82 3.38
N ASP A 13 14.84 0.21 2.92
CA ASP A 13 14.94 -1.12 2.31
C ASP A 13 15.56 -1.03 0.91
N THR A 14 16.72 -1.68 0.74
CA THR A 14 17.49 -1.74 -0.52
C THR A 14 17.24 -3.02 -1.32
N SER A 15 16.30 -3.87 -0.88
CA SER A 15 16.06 -5.18 -1.47
C SER A 15 15.20 -5.12 -2.74
N VAL A 16 15.12 -3.94 -3.35
CA VAL A 16 14.29 -3.62 -4.51
C VAL A 16 15.14 -3.51 -5.77
N LYS A 17 14.52 -3.62 -6.95
CA LYS A 17 15.21 -3.46 -8.22
C LYS A 17 15.87 -2.09 -8.31
N HIS A 18 17.08 -2.03 -8.88
CA HIS A 18 17.76 -0.77 -9.18
C HIS A 18 16.95 0.08 -10.16
N LEU A 19 16.81 1.37 -9.86
CA LEU A 19 16.19 2.36 -10.75
C LEU A 19 17.28 3.06 -11.55
N GLU A 20 17.02 3.34 -12.84
CA GLU A 20 18.00 3.98 -13.75
C GLU A 20 18.43 5.38 -13.27
N ARG A 21 17.55 6.10 -12.55
CA ARG A 21 17.83 7.41 -11.95
C ARG A 21 18.76 7.34 -10.73
N THR A 22 18.89 6.17 -10.10
CA THR A 22 19.81 6.00 -8.98
C THR A 22 21.23 5.81 -9.54
N PRO A 23 22.24 6.54 -9.05
CA PRO A 23 23.61 6.34 -9.50
C PRO A 23 24.04 4.88 -9.32
N TRP A 24 24.79 4.33 -10.29
CA TRP A 24 25.19 2.91 -10.29
C TRP A 24 26.02 2.48 -9.06
N TYR A 25 26.68 3.44 -8.40
CA TYR A 25 27.46 3.22 -7.18
C TYR A 25 26.63 3.28 -5.89
N GLU A 26 25.34 3.62 -6.00
CA GLU A 26 24.39 3.68 -4.90
C GLU A 26 23.34 2.56 -5.01
N SER A 27 23.02 1.94 -3.88
CA SER A 27 21.91 0.98 -3.84
C SER A 27 20.57 1.70 -3.83
N THR A 28 19.68 1.33 -4.76
CA THR A 28 18.31 1.83 -4.77
C THR A 28 17.56 1.36 -3.53
N LYS A 29 17.22 2.32 -2.68
CA LYS A 29 16.25 2.19 -1.58
C LYS A 29 14.81 2.42 -2.05
N VAL A 30 13.83 1.96 -1.29
CA VAL A 30 12.40 2.28 -1.49
C VAL A 30 12.13 3.78 -1.56
N ARG A 31 12.89 4.62 -0.84
CA ARG A 31 12.76 6.10 -0.96
C ARG A 31 12.91 6.59 -2.41
N HIS A 32 13.78 6.00 -3.21
CA HIS A 32 13.93 6.40 -4.62
C HIS A 32 12.69 6.06 -5.46
N TYR A 33 11.99 4.97 -5.13
CA TYR A 33 10.68 4.67 -5.73
C TYR A 33 9.63 5.70 -5.33
N VAL A 34 9.70 6.20 -4.09
CA VAL A 34 8.82 7.30 -3.67
C VAL A 34 9.15 8.57 -4.44
N ASP A 35 10.42 8.93 -4.67
CA ASP A 35 10.78 10.09 -5.49
C ASP A 35 10.19 9.98 -6.90
N GLU A 36 10.34 8.83 -7.56
CA GLU A 36 9.75 8.58 -8.88
C GLU A 36 8.23 8.67 -8.88
N LEU A 37 7.57 8.15 -7.83
CA LEU A 37 6.13 8.28 -7.67
C LEU A 37 5.71 9.75 -7.48
N GLN A 38 6.45 10.52 -6.68
CA GLN A 38 6.12 11.92 -6.40
C GLN A 38 6.20 12.76 -7.68
N ASP A 39 7.25 12.59 -8.49
CA ASP A 39 7.38 13.25 -9.80
C ASP A 39 6.18 12.93 -10.70
N LYS A 40 5.77 11.66 -10.75
CA LYS A 40 4.62 11.21 -11.55
C LYS A 40 3.26 11.71 -11.03
N LEU A 41 3.11 11.85 -9.72
CA LEU A 41 1.90 12.40 -9.12
C LEU A 41 1.74 13.89 -9.43
N GLU A 42 2.84 14.63 -9.46
CA GLU A 42 2.82 16.05 -9.85
C GLU A 42 2.42 16.24 -11.33
N GLU A 43 2.91 15.36 -12.22
CA GLU A 43 2.48 15.32 -13.63
C GLU A 43 0.96 15.10 -13.79
N ASP A 44 0.36 14.26 -12.91
CA ASP A 44 -1.06 13.89 -12.91
C ASP A 44 -1.97 14.85 -12.07
N ASP A 45 -1.45 16.02 -11.67
CA ASP A 45 -2.15 17.02 -10.83
C ASP A 45 -2.61 16.43 -9.47
N HIS A 46 -1.88 15.45 -8.93
CA HIS A 46 -2.12 14.87 -7.61
C HIS A 46 -1.25 15.53 -6.54
N ILE A 47 -1.80 15.68 -5.34
CA ILE A 47 -1.11 16.36 -4.23
C ILE A 47 -0.53 15.30 -3.29
N ASN A 48 0.78 15.16 -3.31
CA ASN A 48 1.50 14.33 -2.36
C ASN A 48 1.51 14.96 -0.95
N LYS A 49 1.20 14.15 0.06
CA LYS A 49 1.18 14.52 1.49
C LYS A 49 2.19 13.74 2.32
N GLY A 50 3.04 12.91 1.69
CA GLY A 50 4.13 12.17 2.33
C GLY A 50 5.29 13.06 2.78
N GLU A 51 6.43 12.44 3.07
CA GLU A 51 7.68 13.14 3.34
C GLU A 51 8.18 13.87 2.08
N LEU A 52 8.50 15.16 2.25
CA LEU A 52 9.33 15.93 1.32
C LEU A 52 10.80 15.62 1.61
N ASP A 53 11.68 15.72 0.62
CA ASP A 53 13.11 15.43 0.76
C ASP A 53 13.71 16.18 1.97
N GLY A 54 14.31 15.44 2.91
CA GLY A 54 14.87 15.95 4.18
C GLY A 54 13.97 15.92 5.43
N GLU A 55 12.67 15.59 5.32
CA GLU A 55 11.82 15.27 6.50
C GLU A 55 11.94 13.78 6.84
N ASP A 56 12.95 13.39 7.61
CA ASP A 56 13.06 12.02 8.14
C ASP A 56 12.11 11.84 9.35
N LEU A 57 10.98 11.15 9.15
CA LEU A 57 10.00 10.83 10.20
C LEU A 57 10.22 9.41 10.76
N SER A 58 11.37 8.78 10.51
CA SER A 58 11.68 7.41 10.97
C SER A 58 11.68 7.23 12.49
N ASN A 59 11.76 8.31 13.28
CA ASN A 59 11.82 8.26 14.74
C ASN A 59 10.44 8.00 15.39
N PHE A 60 10.17 6.71 15.65
CA PHE A 60 8.94 6.11 16.20
C PHE A 60 8.41 6.66 17.55
N LYS A 61 9.08 7.61 18.23
CA LYS A 61 8.75 7.98 19.63
C LYS A 61 8.53 9.46 19.90
N ASP A 62 8.59 10.32 18.88
CA ASP A 62 8.27 11.72 19.08
C ASP A 62 6.77 11.97 18.84
N SER A 63 6.04 12.29 19.91
CA SER A 63 4.62 12.66 19.85
C SER A 63 4.33 13.80 18.85
N THR A 64 5.34 14.62 18.54
CA THR A 64 5.30 15.68 17.53
C THR A 64 5.28 15.11 16.12
N VAL A 65 6.10 14.09 15.84
CA VAL A 65 6.15 13.38 14.54
C VAL A 65 4.83 12.64 14.29
N GLU A 66 4.32 11.95 15.32
CA GLU A 66 3.04 11.26 15.23
C GLU A 66 1.90 12.26 14.91
N SER A 67 1.88 13.42 15.58
CA SER A 67 0.84 14.45 15.36
C SER A 67 0.89 15.03 13.94
N LYS A 68 2.09 15.25 13.38
CA LYS A 68 2.27 15.69 11.98
C LYS A 68 1.76 14.64 11.00
N LEU A 69 2.12 13.37 11.19
CA LEU A 69 1.67 12.26 10.35
C LEU A 69 0.15 12.10 10.40
N ARG A 70 -0.45 12.15 11.59
CA ARG A 70 -1.91 12.14 11.77
C ARG A 70 -2.60 13.22 10.95
N ASN A 71 -2.04 14.42 10.90
CA ASN A 71 -2.61 15.53 10.13
C ASN A 71 -2.45 15.33 8.61
N LYS A 72 -1.29 14.83 8.15
CA LYS A 72 -1.06 14.47 6.75
C LYS A 72 -2.05 13.40 6.27
N ILE A 73 -2.22 12.32 7.05
CA ILE A 73 -3.18 11.24 6.72
C ILE A 73 -4.64 11.75 6.75
N PHE A 74 -5.00 12.55 7.77
CA PHE A 74 -6.35 13.10 7.91
C PHE A 74 -6.75 14.05 6.76
N ASP A 75 -5.81 14.81 6.21
CA ASP A 75 -6.04 15.66 5.02
C ASP A 75 -5.97 14.87 3.70
N SER A 76 -5.56 13.60 3.73
CA SER A 76 -5.47 12.75 2.54
C SER A 76 -6.79 12.04 2.26
N SER A 77 -6.93 11.57 1.03
CA SER A 77 -8.12 10.81 0.61
C SER A 77 -7.78 9.41 0.12
N ILE A 78 -6.51 9.19 -0.20
CA ILE A 78 -5.92 7.92 -0.62
C ILE A 78 -4.64 7.69 0.18
N THR A 79 -4.41 6.43 0.56
CA THR A 79 -3.14 5.98 1.11
C THR A 79 -2.54 4.93 0.18
N ILE A 80 -1.33 5.19 -0.32
CA ILE A 80 -0.53 4.20 -1.04
C ILE A 80 0.45 3.57 -0.05
N VAL A 81 0.49 2.25 -0.01
CA VAL A 81 1.44 1.49 0.82
C VAL A 81 2.41 0.78 -0.10
N LEU A 82 3.70 1.12 -0.04
CA LEU A 82 4.72 0.41 -0.81
C LEU A 82 5.12 -0.87 -0.08
N ILE A 83 4.92 -2.00 -0.76
CA ILE A 83 5.25 -3.33 -0.28
C ILE A 83 6.60 -3.71 -0.88
N SER A 84 7.65 -3.70 -0.06
CA SER A 84 9.00 -4.13 -0.44
C SER A 84 9.35 -5.48 0.20
N PRO A 85 10.35 -6.22 -0.30
CA PRO A 85 10.68 -7.56 0.21
C PRO A 85 10.96 -7.61 1.71
N ASN A 86 11.62 -6.58 2.26
CA ASN A 86 11.97 -6.48 3.67
C ASN A 86 11.19 -5.36 4.37
N MET A 87 9.93 -5.10 3.97
CA MET A 87 9.07 -4.08 4.57
C MET A 87 8.86 -4.25 6.08
N LYS A 88 8.95 -5.50 6.59
CA LYS A 88 8.79 -5.84 8.00
C LYS A 88 10.15 -6.18 8.62
N GLU A 89 10.48 -5.51 9.70
CA GLU A 89 11.60 -5.88 10.56
C GLU A 89 11.16 -7.03 11.47
N LEU A 90 11.71 -8.23 11.23
CA LEU A 90 11.31 -9.46 11.94
C LEU A 90 11.75 -9.50 13.41
N ASN A 91 12.74 -8.70 13.77
CA ASN A 91 13.27 -8.56 15.13
C ASN A 91 12.58 -7.48 15.96
N LYS A 92 11.59 -6.78 15.38
CA LYS A 92 10.77 -5.77 16.06
C LYS A 92 9.32 -6.20 16.07
N SER A 93 8.57 -5.78 17.07
CA SER A 93 7.12 -5.96 17.05
C SER A 93 6.46 -5.04 16.01
N GLU A 94 5.23 -5.35 15.59
CA GLU A 94 4.54 -4.53 14.57
C GLU A 94 4.17 -3.16 15.13
N ASP A 95 3.91 -3.05 16.43
CA ASP A 95 3.63 -1.79 17.12
C ASP A 95 4.87 -0.91 17.25
N GLU A 96 6.07 -1.37 16.90
CA GLU A 96 7.29 -0.54 16.82
C GLU A 96 7.60 -0.06 15.40
N GLN A 97 6.72 -0.34 14.44
CA GLN A 97 6.89 -0.03 13.02
C GLN A 97 5.74 0.89 12.55
N TRP A 98 6.07 1.90 11.72
CA TRP A 98 5.11 2.95 11.33
C TRP A 98 3.97 2.46 10.44
N ILE A 99 4.27 1.57 9.47
CA ILE A 99 3.31 1.15 8.43
C ILE A 99 1.99 0.61 9.02
N PRO A 100 1.99 -0.31 10.01
CA PRO A 100 0.76 -0.75 10.68
C PRO A 100 -0.09 0.41 11.21
N TRP A 101 0.53 1.33 11.95
CA TRP A 101 -0.16 2.46 12.56
C TRP A 101 -0.71 3.43 11.49
N GLU A 102 0.05 3.71 10.43
CA GLU A 102 -0.36 4.58 9.33
C GLU A 102 -1.56 4.01 8.56
N VAL A 103 -1.55 2.70 8.30
CA VAL A 103 -2.65 1.98 7.66
C VAL A 103 -3.88 1.96 8.57
N SER A 104 -3.72 1.60 9.85
CA SER A 104 -4.81 1.65 10.83
C SER A 104 -5.42 3.05 10.92
N TYR A 105 -4.62 4.10 10.93
CA TYR A 105 -5.12 5.47 10.98
C TYR A 105 -5.84 5.86 9.67
N SER A 106 -5.31 5.45 8.52
CA SER A 106 -5.95 5.63 7.20
C SER A 106 -7.31 4.92 7.09
N LEU A 107 -7.48 3.80 7.80
CA LEU A 107 -8.73 3.05 7.86
C LEU A 107 -9.77 3.64 8.83
N ARG A 108 -9.42 4.63 9.65
CA ARG A 108 -10.37 5.22 10.62
C ARG A 108 -11.21 6.33 9.98
N GLU A 109 -12.47 6.39 10.38
CA GLU A 109 -13.27 7.61 10.27
C GLU A 109 -13.08 8.39 11.56
N THR A 110 -12.60 9.63 11.46
CA THR A 110 -12.34 10.47 12.63
C THR A 110 -13.05 11.80 12.46
N THR A 111 -13.79 12.23 13.48
CA THR A 111 -14.38 13.58 13.52
C THR A 111 -13.45 14.50 14.31
N ARG A 112 -13.03 15.62 13.71
CA ARG A 112 -12.27 16.70 14.38
C ARG A 112 -12.91 18.04 14.02
N ASN A 113 -13.22 18.87 15.03
CA ASN A 113 -13.73 20.24 14.86
C ASN A 113 -14.82 20.33 13.78
N ASP A 114 -15.89 19.54 13.95
CA ASP A 114 -17.07 19.47 13.06
C ASP A 114 -16.83 18.93 11.63
N ARG A 115 -15.62 18.44 11.33
CA ARG A 115 -15.31 17.75 10.07
C ARG A 115 -14.98 16.28 10.31
N THR A 116 -15.77 15.39 9.72
CA THR A 116 -15.48 13.94 9.69
C THR A 116 -14.58 13.63 8.48
N SER A 117 -13.36 13.13 8.73
CA SER A 117 -12.57 12.53 7.66
C SER A 117 -13.21 11.23 7.24
N ARG A 118 -13.39 11.06 5.92
CA ARG A 118 -13.75 9.76 5.36
C ARG A 118 -12.54 8.84 5.47
N ARG A 119 -12.78 7.56 5.72
CA ARG A 119 -11.76 6.49 5.60
C ARG A 119 -11.05 6.59 4.26
N ASN A 120 -9.74 6.49 4.18
CA ASN A 120 -9.03 6.55 2.88
C ASN A 120 -9.30 5.31 2.03
N GLY A 121 -9.31 5.49 0.70
CA GLY A 121 -9.06 4.36 -0.20
C GLY A 121 -7.59 3.95 -0.10
N ILE A 122 -7.31 2.65 -0.04
CA ILE A 122 -5.94 2.18 0.18
C ILE A 122 -5.48 1.28 -0.97
N LEU A 123 -4.31 1.60 -1.54
CA LEU A 123 -3.66 0.83 -2.58
C LEU A 123 -2.33 0.28 -2.05
N ALA A 124 -2.15 -1.03 -2.04
CA ALA A 124 -0.88 -1.69 -1.76
C ALA A 124 -0.11 -1.90 -3.08
N VAL A 125 1.01 -1.21 -3.26
CA VAL A 125 1.83 -1.31 -4.48
C VAL A 125 3.05 -2.17 -4.17
N VAL A 126 3.13 -3.34 -4.80
CA VAL A 126 4.25 -4.26 -4.66
C VAL A 126 5.40 -3.77 -5.51
N LEU A 127 6.57 -3.56 -4.90
CA LEU A 127 7.78 -3.19 -5.60
C LEU A 127 8.49 -4.44 -6.14
N PRO A 128 9.22 -4.36 -7.26
CA PRO A 128 10.03 -5.48 -7.71
C PRO A 128 11.17 -5.74 -6.72
N ASP A 129 11.52 -7.01 -6.51
CA ASP A 129 12.74 -7.40 -5.79
C ASP A 129 14.00 -7.03 -6.57
N ILE A 130 15.18 -7.29 -6.00
CA ILE A 130 16.46 -6.96 -6.63
C ILE A 130 16.67 -7.57 -8.02
N ASN A 131 15.97 -8.65 -8.35
CA ASN A 131 16.02 -9.32 -9.66
C ASN A 131 14.93 -8.82 -10.62
N GLY A 132 14.08 -7.88 -10.19
CA GLY A 132 12.93 -7.41 -10.97
C GLY A 132 11.67 -8.27 -10.81
N GLY A 133 11.70 -9.26 -9.92
CA GLY A 133 10.60 -10.20 -9.70
C GLY A 133 9.56 -9.70 -8.70
N TYR A 134 8.37 -10.30 -8.74
CA TYR A 134 7.28 -10.01 -7.79
C TYR A 134 6.85 -11.24 -6.99
N ASP A 135 7.39 -12.42 -7.30
CA ASP A 135 6.96 -13.72 -6.77
C ASP A 135 7.08 -13.82 -5.24
N TYR A 136 7.90 -12.98 -4.62
CA TYR A 136 7.96 -12.86 -3.17
C TYR A 136 6.63 -12.42 -2.55
N MET A 137 5.75 -11.75 -3.31
CA MET A 137 4.44 -11.28 -2.85
C MET A 137 3.29 -11.70 -3.77
N LEU A 138 3.50 -11.65 -5.09
CA LEU A 138 2.53 -11.95 -6.14
C LEU A 138 3.06 -13.07 -7.03
N GLU A 139 2.84 -14.32 -6.63
CA GLU A 139 3.38 -15.50 -7.31
C GLU A 139 2.38 -16.06 -8.33
N PRO A 140 2.70 -16.10 -9.63
CA PRO A 140 1.86 -16.75 -10.63
C PRO A 140 1.72 -18.26 -10.35
N LYS A 141 0.50 -18.78 -10.42
CA LYS A 141 0.18 -20.20 -10.27
C LYS A 141 -0.41 -20.77 -11.55
N MET A 142 0.03 -21.99 -11.86
CA MET A 142 -0.38 -22.74 -13.05
C MET A 142 -1.55 -23.70 -12.77
N CYS A 143 -2.07 -23.75 -11.54
CA CYS A 143 -3.19 -24.62 -11.17
C CYS A 143 -4.55 -24.16 -11.73
N CYS A 144 -4.60 -22.97 -12.34
CA CYS A 144 -5.78 -22.39 -12.97
C CYS A 144 -5.57 -22.29 -14.47
N GLN A 145 -6.48 -22.83 -15.30
CA GLN A 145 -6.34 -22.79 -16.76
C GLN A 145 -6.29 -21.37 -17.33
N SER A 146 -6.98 -20.42 -16.68
CA SER A 146 -6.95 -18.99 -17.01
C SER A 146 -5.77 -18.22 -16.38
N GLY A 147 -4.88 -18.91 -15.67
CA GLY A 147 -3.91 -18.29 -14.76
C GLY A 147 -4.56 -17.80 -13.46
N CYS A 148 -3.76 -17.78 -12.39
CA CYS A 148 -4.11 -17.15 -11.11
C CYS A 148 -2.84 -16.72 -10.39
N THR A 149 -2.97 -15.82 -9.41
CA THR A 149 -1.83 -15.30 -8.65
C THR A 149 -2.06 -15.56 -7.17
N LEU A 150 -1.10 -16.24 -6.53
CA LEU A 150 -1.07 -16.37 -5.08
C LEU A 150 -0.56 -15.06 -4.48
N TRP A 151 -1.35 -14.48 -3.57
CA TRP A 151 -0.95 -13.32 -2.79
C TRP A 151 -0.40 -13.81 -1.45
N HIS A 152 0.89 -13.57 -1.19
CA HIS A 152 1.59 -13.98 0.03
C HIS A 152 1.23 -13.09 1.23
N THR A 153 -0.06 -13.02 1.57
CA THR A 153 -0.61 -12.13 2.62
C THR A 153 -0.05 -12.42 4.01
N ASN A 154 0.51 -13.60 4.24
CA ASN A 154 1.22 -13.97 5.46
C ASN A 154 2.51 -13.16 5.69
N LYS A 155 3.06 -12.51 4.66
CA LYS A 155 4.23 -11.64 4.77
C LYS A 155 3.89 -10.18 5.11
N LEU A 156 2.62 -9.80 5.01
CA LEU A 156 2.15 -8.46 5.31
C LEU A 156 2.05 -8.25 6.83
N PHE A 157 2.03 -6.98 7.26
CA PHE A 157 1.58 -6.61 8.59
C PHE A 157 0.14 -7.06 8.84
N LYS A 158 -0.22 -7.31 10.10
CA LYS A 158 -1.53 -7.87 10.46
C LYS A 158 -2.70 -7.05 9.91
N VAL A 159 -2.65 -5.73 10.05
CA VAL A 159 -3.72 -4.84 9.54
C VAL A 159 -3.86 -4.92 8.02
N LEU A 160 -2.76 -5.01 7.27
CA LEU A 160 -2.81 -5.18 5.82
C LEU A 160 -3.41 -6.54 5.47
N ARG A 161 -2.89 -7.61 6.09
CA ARG A 161 -3.37 -8.98 5.89
C ARG A 161 -4.86 -9.14 6.19
N ALA A 162 -5.34 -8.56 7.28
CA ALA A 162 -6.74 -8.66 7.69
C ALA A 162 -7.70 -8.01 6.68
N ASN A 163 -7.24 -7.00 5.93
CA ASN A 163 -8.03 -6.33 4.90
C ASN A 163 -7.76 -6.85 3.47
N MET A 164 -7.16 -8.04 3.36
CA MET A 164 -7.05 -8.79 2.11
C MET A 164 -8.15 -9.86 2.08
N PHE A 165 -8.81 -10.03 0.92
CA PHE A 165 -9.90 -10.99 0.74
C PHE A 165 -11.03 -10.81 1.78
N ASN A 166 -11.33 -9.57 2.18
CA ASN A 166 -12.28 -9.23 3.25
C ASN A 166 -13.63 -8.70 2.74
N GLN A 167 -13.91 -8.79 1.44
CA GLN A 167 -15.27 -8.55 0.93
C GLN A 167 -16.24 -9.54 1.58
N ILE A 168 -17.41 -9.09 2.04
CA ILE A 168 -18.39 -9.93 2.74
C ILE A 168 -18.84 -11.08 1.83
N GLU A 169 -19.40 -10.72 0.67
CA GLU A 169 -19.85 -11.66 -0.36
C GLU A 169 -18.82 -11.78 -1.49
N LYS A 170 -18.15 -12.94 -1.58
CA LYS A 170 -17.04 -13.15 -2.51
C LYS A 170 -17.44 -14.09 -3.64
N THR A 171 -17.09 -13.72 -4.87
CA THR A 171 -17.15 -14.66 -6.00
C THR A 171 -15.85 -15.45 -6.07
N TYR A 172 -15.95 -16.79 -6.02
CA TYR A 172 -14.80 -17.67 -6.11
C TYR A 172 -15.08 -18.91 -6.98
N SER A 173 -14.01 -19.57 -7.40
CA SER A 173 -14.00 -20.87 -8.06
C SER A 173 -12.83 -21.70 -7.53
N ASN A 174 -12.91 -23.02 -7.58
CA ASN A 174 -11.79 -23.87 -7.18
C ASN A 174 -10.81 -24.04 -8.33
N CYS A 175 -9.51 -24.00 -8.03
CA CYS A 175 -8.48 -24.41 -8.98
C CYS A 175 -8.28 -25.93 -9.00
N ASN A 176 -7.42 -26.43 -9.89
CA ASN A 176 -7.20 -27.87 -10.07
C ASN A 176 -6.61 -28.57 -8.84
N ILE A 177 -6.00 -27.81 -7.92
CA ILE A 177 -5.45 -28.34 -6.65
C ILE A 177 -6.39 -28.15 -5.46
N GLY A 178 -7.60 -27.63 -5.68
CA GLY A 178 -8.64 -27.45 -4.65
C GLY A 178 -8.63 -26.12 -3.90
N ASP A 179 -7.68 -25.22 -4.18
CA ASP A 179 -7.64 -23.89 -3.57
C ASP A 179 -8.69 -22.95 -4.19
N ASN A 180 -9.19 -22.01 -3.36
CA ASN A 180 -10.12 -20.97 -3.78
C ASN A 180 -9.40 -19.90 -4.63
N VAL A 181 -10.00 -19.58 -5.78
CA VAL A 181 -9.59 -18.50 -6.68
C VAL A 181 -10.70 -17.45 -6.67
N TYR A 182 -10.39 -16.29 -6.10
CA TYR A 182 -11.33 -15.17 -6.03
C TYR A 182 -11.28 -14.31 -7.31
N ARG A 183 -12.40 -13.68 -7.65
CA ARG A 183 -12.51 -12.81 -8.83
C ARG A 183 -13.01 -11.41 -8.44
N GLY A 184 -12.50 -10.39 -9.12
CA GLY A 184 -12.84 -8.99 -8.87
C GLY A 184 -12.09 -8.39 -7.67
N TYR A 185 -12.61 -7.27 -7.16
CA TYR A 185 -12.01 -6.51 -6.05
C TYR A 185 -12.46 -7.05 -4.69
N VAL A 186 -11.98 -8.24 -4.33
CA VAL A 186 -12.37 -8.93 -3.08
C VAL A 186 -11.64 -8.44 -1.81
N SER A 187 -10.75 -7.46 -1.95
CA SER A 187 -9.99 -6.85 -0.85
C SER A 187 -10.30 -5.35 -0.79
N TYR A 188 -10.55 -4.82 0.40
CA TYR A 188 -10.67 -3.38 0.60
C TYR A 188 -9.34 -2.68 0.29
N ILE A 189 -8.23 -3.29 0.71
CA ILE A 189 -6.87 -2.86 0.32
C ILE A 189 -6.52 -3.61 -0.97
N HIS A 190 -6.63 -2.93 -2.11
CA HIS A 190 -6.29 -3.55 -3.39
C HIS A 190 -4.77 -3.62 -3.57
N MET A 191 -4.26 -4.73 -4.11
CA MET A 191 -2.84 -4.92 -4.34
C MET A 191 -2.52 -4.95 -5.83
N VAL A 192 -1.47 -4.24 -6.24
CA VAL A 192 -1.04 -4.11 -7.64
C VAL A 192 0.49 -4.12 -7.74
N ARG A 193 1.04 -4.55 -8.88
CA ARG A 193 2.48 -4.43 -9.16
C ARG A 193 2.86 -2.98 -9.45
N TRP A 194 4.07 -2.59 -9.07
CA TRP A 194 4.65 -1.28 -9.37
C TRP A 194 4.57 -0.92 -10.84
N ASP A 195 5.00 -1.80 -11.74
CA ASP A 195 5.00 -1.54 -13.18
C ASP A 195 3.59 -1.35 -13.77
N SER A 196 2.60 -2.06 -13.26
CA SER A 196 1.20 -1.88 -13.65
C SER A 196 0.62 -0.58 -13.09
N PHE A 197 1.08 -0.18 -11.90
CA PHE A 197 0.64 1.03 -11.22
C PHE A 197 1.23 2.30 -11.83
N ILE A 198 2.55 2.38 -11.96
CA ILE A 198 3.27 3.59 -12.38
C ILE A 198 2.91 4.01 -13.81
N ASN A 199 2.54 3.05 -14.66
CA ASN A 199 2.10 3.30 -16.03
C ASN A 199 0.64 3.77 -16.14
N ASN A 200 -0.16 3.69 -15.07
CA ASN A 200 -1.57 4.07 -15.09
C ASN A 200 -2.10 4.52 -13.70
N ILE A 201 -1.42 5.49 -13.10
CA ILE A 201 -1.64 5.92 -11.72
C ILE A 201 -3.08 6.39 -11.50
N SER A 202 -3.56 7.29 -12.35
CA SER A 202 -4.91 7.83 -12.31
C SER A 202 -6.00 6.75 -12.36
N PHE A 203 -5.80 5.67 -13.16
CA PHE A 203 -6.75 4.55 -13.18
C PHE A 203 -6.81 3.84 -11.82
N TRP A 204 -5.66 3.46 -11.26
CA TRP A 204 -5.63 2.71 -10.00
C TRP A 204 -6.13 3.52 -8.82
N ILE A 205 -5.86 4.84 -8.81
CA ILE A 205 -6.43 5.76 -7.83
C ILE A 205 -7.96 5.78 -7.92
N ASN A 206 -8.51 5.85 -9.13
CA ASN A 206 -9.96 5.79 -9.34
C ASN A 206 -10.56 4.44 -8.93
N GLU A 207 -9.86 3.32 -9.16
CA GLU A 207 -10.32 2.00 -8.71
C GLU A 207 -10.40 1.90 -7.18
N VAL A 208 -9.38 2.35 -6.45
CA VAL A 208 -9.45 2.36 -4.97
C VAL A 208 -10.45 3.36 -4.42
N LYS A 209 -10.79 4.42 -5.16
CA LYS A 209 -11.95 5.28 -4.84
C LYS A 209 -13.27 4.53 -4.95
N LYS A 210 -13.47 3.77 -6.02
CA LYS A 210 -14.69 2.95 -6.17
C LYS A 210 -14.81 1.91 -5.05
N ILE A 211 -13.68 1.31 -4.65
CA ILE A 211 -13.64 0.38 -3.50
C ILE A 211 -13.98 1.11 -2.19
N GLN A 212 -13.40 2.29 -1.97
CA GLN A 212 -13.68 3.15 -0.81
C GLN A 212 -15.17 3.52 -0.73
N ASP A 213 -15.80 3.89 -1.86
CA ASP A 213 -17.23 4.24 -1.91
C ASP A 213 -18.14 3.03 -1.61
N LYS A 214 -17.63 1.82 -1.81
CA LYS A 214 -18.27 0.53 -1.49
C LYS A 214 -17.79 -0.08 -0.18
N LYS A 215 -17.23 0.70 0.74
CA LYS A 215 -16.66 0.22 2.02
C LYS A 215 -17.57 -0.73 2.80
N ASP A 216 -18.90 -0.56 2.70
CA ASP A 216 -19.88 -1.37 3.43
C ASP A 216 -20.00 -2.81 2.88
N GLU A 217 -19.42 -3.09 1.70
CA GLU A 217 -19.29 -4.44 1.15
C GLU A 217 -18.10 -5.23 1.76
N TYR A 218 -17.33 -4.62 2.68
CA TYR A 218 -16.10 -5.20 3.24
C TYR A 218 -16.12 -5.24 4.77
N ASP A 219 -15.65 -6.35 5.34
CA ASP A 219 -15.38 -6.47 6.78
C ASP A 219 -14.01 -5.84 7.09
N ILE A 220 -14.01 -4.54 7.41
CA ILE A 220 -12.78 -3.75 7.57
C ILE A 220 -12.22 -3.86 8.98
N HIS A 221 -10.98 -4.35 9.11
CA HIS A 221 -10.30 -4.53 10.38
C HIS A 221 -9.24 -3.44 10.62
N ILE A 222 -9.34 -2.71 11.73
CA ILE A 222 -8.50 -1.52 11.97
C ILE A 222 -7.40 -1.76 13.02
N ASN A 223 -7.69 -2.44 14.11
CA ASN A 223 -6.77 -2.65 15.24
C ASN A 223 -6.62 -4.16 15.48
N VAL A 224 -5.61 -4.78 14.86
CA VAL A 224 -5.37 -6.25 14.80
C VAL A 224 -3.94 -6.61 15.15
#